data_AF-C0BNY8-F1
#
_entry.id   AF-C0BNY8-F1
#
_cell.length_a   1.000
_cell.length_b   1.000
_cell.length_c   1.000
_cell.angle_alpha   90.00
_cell.angle_beta   90.00
_cell.angle_gamma   90.00
#
_symmetry.space_group_name_H-M   'P 1'
#
loop_
_entity.id
_entity.type
_entity.pdbx_description
1 polymer ?
#
loop_
_entity_poly.entity_id
_entity_poly.type
_entity_poly.pdbx_seq_one_letter_code
_entity_poly.pdbx_strand_id
1 'polypeptide(L)'
;MRIQNKVSQSVQAQRALVEQLDLSTGLLTNYSKLLIGEQQKFNAGESSLFVVISREQKLIESKIKLNTTFNKYLTNKAVLFNAMGLVIPSLEP
;
A
#
# COMPACT_ATOMS: atom_id res chain seq x y z
N MET A 1 -7.80 22.32 24.60
CA MET A 1 -7.40 22.59 23.19
C MET A 1 -6.26 21.72 22.65
N ARG A 2 -5.12 21.53 23.34
CA ARG A 2 -3.96 20.78 22.78
C ARG A 2 -4.23 19.28 22.51
N ILE A 3 -4.97 18.61 23.38
CA ILE A 3 -5.27 17.16 23.25
C ILE A 3 -6.22 16.90 22.07
N GLN A 4 -7.28 17.72 21.93
CA GLN A 4 -8.21 17.59 20.79
C GLN A 4 -7.53 17.85 19.45
N ASN A 5 -6.60 18.81 19.38
CA ASN A 5 -5.81 19.03 18.16
C ASN A 5 -4.93 17.82 17.82
N LYS A 6 -4.30 17.19 18.80
CA LYS A 6 -3.44 16.01 18.57
C LYS A 6 -4.23 14.77 18.14
N VAL A 7 -5.43 14.57 18.72
CA VAL A 7 -6.35 13.51 18.30
C VAL A 7 -6.85 13.75 16.87
N SER A 8 -7.28 14.99 16.55
CA SER A 8 -7.72 15.35 15.19
C SER A 8 -6.62 15.15 14.14
N GLN A 9 -5.38 15.53 14.47
CA GLN A 9 -4.21 15.29 13.62
C GLN A 9 -3.96 13.80 13.38
N SER A 10 -4.05 12.96 14.41
CA SER A 10 -3.87 11.51 14.28
C SER A 10 -4.95 10.87 13.41
N VAL A 11 -6.20 11.32 13.55
CA VAL A 11 -7.33 10.85 12.73
C VAL A 11 -7.15 11.26 11.26
N GLN A 12 -6.68 12.49 10.99
CA GLN A 12 -6.38 12.93 9.63
C GLN A 12 -5.24 12.14 9.00
N ALA A 13 -4.16 11.90 9.74
CA ALA A 13 -3.06 11.05 9.28
C ALA A 13 -3.53 9.62 8.98
N GLN A 14 -4.44 9.07 9.79
CA GLN A 14 -5.02 7.76 9.55
C GLN A 14 -5.85 7.71 8.26
N ARG A 15 -6.66 8.75 7.98
CA ARG A 15 -7.42 8.85 6.73
C ARG A 15 -6.52 8.92 5.51
N ALA A 16 -5.45 9.72 5.57
CA ALA A 16 -4.47 9.82 4.50
C ALA A 16 -3.77 8.47 4.23
N LEU A 17 -3.49 7.69 5.28
CA LEU A 17 -2.92 6.34 5.13
C LEU A 17 -3.90 5.37 4.45
N VAL A 18 -5.19 5.44 4.75
CA VAL A 18 -6.21 4.63 4.08
C VAL A 18 -6.30 4.97 2.60
N GLU A 19 -6.34 6.26 2.26
CA GLU A 19 -6.34 6.71 0.87
C GLU A 19 -5.07 6.25 0.13
N GLN A 20 -3.91 6.32 0.80
CA GLN A 20 -2.64 5.83 0.25
C GLN A 20 -2.64 4.30 0.00
N LEU A 21 -3.35 3.52 0.83
CA LEU A 21 -3.53 2.08 0.63
C LEU A 21 -4.40 1.80 -0.60
N ASP A 22 -5.52 2.50 -0.75
CA ASP A 22 -6.40 2.37 -1.93
C ASP A 22 -5.67 2.72 -3.23
N LEU A 23 -4.92 3.82 -3.23
CA LEU A 23 -4.08 4.19 -4.38
C LEU A 23 -3.02 3.12 -4.68
N SER A 24 -2.38 2.56 -3.65
CA SER A 24 -1.34 1.54 -3.81
C SER A 24 -1.90 0.21 -4.34
N THR A 25 -3.11 -0.18 -3.93
CA THR A 25 -3.78 -1.38 -4.48
C THR A 25 -4.21 -1.17 -5.94
N GLY A 26 -4.66 0.03 -6.29
CA GLY A 26 -4.89 0.43 -7.68
C GLY A 26 -3.63 0.34 -8.53
N LEU A 27 -2.50 0.85 -8.04
CA LEU A 27 -1.20 0.76 -8.71
C LEU A 27 -0.75 -0.68 -8.95
N LEU A 28 -0.95 -1.58 -7.97
CA LEU A 28 -0.64 -3.00 -8.15
C LEU A 28 -1.43 -3.65 -9.28
N THR A 29 -2.73 -3.36 -9.32
CA THR A 29 -3.61 -3.85 -10.38
C THR A 29 -3.15 -3.35 -11.75
N ASN A 30 -2.78 -2.07 -11.83
CA ASN A 30 -2.29 -1.47 -13.07
C ASN A 30 -0.94 -2.06 -13.50
N TYR A 31 0.02 -2.23 -12.59
CA TYR A 31 1.31 -2.84 -12.91
C TYR A 31 1.18 -4.31 -13.32
N SER A 32 0.25 -5.06 -12.70
CA SER A 32 -0.04 -6.43 -13.11
C SER A 32 -0.60 -6.48 -14.54
N LYS A 33 -1.54 -5.58 -14.90
CA LYS A 33 -2.05 -5.47 -16.28
C LYS A 33 -0.95 -5.11 -17.28
N LEU A 34 -0.07 -4.17 -16.92
CA LEU A 34 1.06 -3.78 -17.78
C LEU A 34 2.03 -4.94 -17.99
N LEU A 35 2.33 -5.71 -16.95
CA LEU A 35 3.19 -6.89 -17.05
C LEU A 35 2.58 -7.94 -18.00
N ILE A 36 1.27 -8.20 -17.88
CA ILE A 36 0.56 -9.13 -18.77
C ILE A 36 0.66 -8.66 -20.23
N GLY A 37 0.41 -7.38 -20.50
CA GLY A 37 0.52 -6.82 -21.85
C GLY A 37 1.95 -6.90 -22.40
N GLU A 38 2.96 -6.67 -21.56
CA GLU A 38 4.37 -6.82 -21.93
C GLU A 38 4.74 -8.27 -22.24
N GLN A 39 4.25 -9.23 -21.45
CA GLN A 39 4.46 -10.65 -21.67
C GLN A 39 3.83 -11.12 -23.01
N GLN A 40 2.66 -10.59 -23.36
CA GLN A 40 2.04 -10.86 -24.66
C GLN A 40 2.90 -10.36 -25.82
N LYS A 41 3.44 -9.14 -25.72
CA LYS A 41 4.37 -8.59 -26.73
C LYS A 41 5.67 -9.38 -26.82
N PHE A 42 6.22 -9.81 -25.68
CA PHE A 42 7.39 -10.67 -25.65
C PHE A 42 7.14 -12.00 -26.36
N ASN A 43 5.99 -12.64 -26.10
CA ASN A 43 5.61 -13.88 -26.76
C ASN A 43 5.38 -13.72 -28.27
N ALA A 44 4.99 -12.52 -28.72
CA ALA A 44 4.90 -12.17 -30.14
C ALA A 44 6.25 -11.80 -30.78
N GLY A 45 7.34 -11.75 -29.99
CA GLY A 45 8.67 -11.33 -30.46
C GLY A 45 8.87 -9.82 -30.58
N GLU A 46 7.92 -9.01 -30.11
CA GLU A 46 7.92 -7.54 -30.21
C GLU A 46 8.53 -6.84 -28.98
N SER A 47 8.88 -7.59 -27.93
CA SER A 47 9.50 -7.07 -26.71
C SER A 47 10.70 -7.91 -26.30
N SER A 48 11.55 -7.34 -25.44
CA SER A 48 12.74 -8.02 -24.92
C SER A 48 12.53 -8.50 -23.50
N LEU A 49 13.27 -9.54 -23.13
CA LEU A 49 13.25 -10.10 -21.77
C LEU A 49 13.54 -9.03 -20.71
N PHE A 50 14.41 -8.07 -21.02
CA PHE A 50 14.74 -6.96 -20.11
C PHE A 50 13.54 -6.05 -19.81
N VAL A 51 12.67 -5.79 -20.78
CA VAL A 51 11.48 -4.96 -20.55
C VAL A 51 10.50 -5.67 -19.64
N VAL A 52 10.27 -6.98 -19.85
CA VAL A 52 9.44 -7.81 -18.97
C VAL A 52 9.99 -7.78 -17.54
N ILE A 53 11.30 -8.03 -17.36
CA ILE A 53 11.96 -7.97 -16.04
C ILE A 53 11.77 -6.60 -15.38
N SER A 54 11.90 -5.51 -16.14
CA SER A 54 11.67 -4.15 -15.62
C SER A 54 10.22 -3.94 -15.14
N ARG A 55 9.23 -4.52 -15.84
CA ARG A 55 7.82 -4.47 -15.42
C ARG A 55 7.56 -5.32 -14.17
N GLU A 56 8.16 -6.50 -14.08
CA GLU A 56 8.09 -7.35 -12.89
C GLU A 56 8.71 -6.65 -11.68
N GLN A 57 9.87 -6.02 -11.84
CA GLN A 57 10.53 -5.29 -10.76
C GLN A 57 9.63 -4.17 -10.22
N LYS A 58 8.97 -3.39 -11.09
CA LYS A 58 8.01 -2.35 -10.67
C LYS A 58 6.81 -2.91 -9.93
N LEU A 59 6.33 -4.10 -10.32
CA LEU A 59 5.27 -4.80 -9.61
C LEU A 59 5.74 -5.23 -8.21
N ILE A 60 6.97 -5.71 -8.07
CA ILE A 60 7.55 -6.10 -6.78
C ILE A 60 7.74 -4.87 -5.87
N GLU A 61 8.31 -3.78 -6.39
CA GLU A 61 8.50 -2.53 -5.65
C GLU A 61 7.18 -1.96 -5.13
N SER A 62 6.12 -1.98 -5.96
CA SER A 62 4.79 -1.55 -5.54
C SER A 62 4.18 -2.45 -4.46
N LYS A 63 4.42 -3.77 -4.49
CA LYS A 63 4.01 -4.71 -3.42
C LYS A 63 4.71 -4.39 -2.10
N ILE A 64 6.02 -4.15 -2.14
CA ILE A 64 6.81 -3.77 -0.97
C ILE A 64 6.29 -2.44 -0.39
N LYS A 65 6.00 -1.46 -1.25
CA LYS A 65 5.47 -0.16 -0.83
C LYS A 65 4.07 -0.27 -0.20
N LEU A 66 3.21 -1.13 -0.74
CA LEU A 66 1.91 -1.41 -0.13
C LEU A 66 2.09 -1.99 1.29
N ASN A 67 2.91 -3.03 1.42
CA ASN A 67 3.12 -3.73 2.70
C ASN A 67 3.72 -2.79 3.76
N THR A 68 4.70 -1.97 3.38
CA THR A 68 5.27 -0.95 4.30
C THR A 68 4.25 0.11 4.72
N THR A 69 3.36 0.54 3.81
CA THR A 69 2.25 1.46 4.14
C THR A 69 1.24 0.80 5.07
N PHE A 70 0.92 -0.47 4.82
CA PHE A 70 -0.01 -1.25 5.64
C PHE A 70 0.51 -1.45 7.07
N ASN A 71 1.80 -1.79 7.22
CA ASN A 71 2.44 -1.84 8.54
C ASN A 71 2.39 -0.50 9.27
N LYS A 72 2.65 0.62 8.58
CA LYS A 72 2.52 1.96 9.18
C LYS A 72 1.10 2.25 9.65
N TYR A 73 0.10 1.86 8.86
CA TYR A 73 -1.31 1.98 9.23
C TYR A 73 -1.64 1.17 10.50
N LEU A 74 -1.17 -0.08 10.60
CA LEU A 74 -1.37 -0.93 11.77
C LEU A 74 -0.69 -0.36 13.02
N THR A 75 0.55 0.11 12.90
CA THR A 75 1.27 0.74 14.01
C THR A 75 0.58 2.01 14.48
N ASN A 76 0.14 2.88 13.57
CA ASN A 76 -0.58 4.11 13.92
C ASN A 76 -1.91 3.78 14.64
N LYS A 77 -2.65 2.80 14.10
CA LYS A 77 -3.85 2.26 14.74
C LYS A 77 -3.54 1.81 16.16
N ALA A 78 -2.55 0.93 16.36
CA ALA A 78 -2.17 0.43 17.68
C ALA A 78 -1.81 1.54 18.69
N VAL A 79 -1.05 2.56 18.25
CA VAL A 79 -0.70 3.73 19.08
C VAL A 79 -1.95 4.52 19.48
N LEU A 80 -2.89 4.72 18.55
CA LEU A 80 -4.15 5.40 18.82
C LEU A 80 -4.99 4.65 19.86
N PHE A 81 -5.14 3.33 19.71
CA PHE A 81 -5.86 2.47 20.65
C PHE A 81 -5.23 2.50 22.05
N ASN A 82 -3.89 2.38 22.13
CA ASN A 82 -3.16 2.49 23.39
C ASN A 82 -3.39 3.85 24.07
N ALA A 83 -3.31 4.95 23.31
CA ALA A 83 -3.55 6.30 23.82
C ALA A 83 -5.00 6.53 24.32
N MET A 84 -5.97 5.75 23.83
CA MET A 84 -7.37 5.78 24.28
C MET A 84 -7.67 4.81 25.42
N GLY A 85 -6.69 3.98 25.85
CA GLY A 85 -6.91 2.94 26.85
C GLY A 85 -7.82 1.80 26.36
N LEU A 86 -7.97 1.64 25.05
CA LEU A 86 -8.82 0.63 24.42
C LEU A 86 -7.98 -0.55 23.96
N VAL A 87 -8.49 -1.77 24.18
CA VAL A 87 -7.91 -2.99 23.59
C VAL A 87 -8.16 -2.95 22.07
N ILE A 88 -7.15 -3.27 21.28
CA ILE A 88 -7.24 -3.32 19.82
C ILE A 88 -8.25 -4.43 19.45
N PRO A 89 -9.44 -4.11 18.90
CA PRO A 89 -10.36 -5.14 18.44
C PRO A 89 -9.81 -5.69 17.12
N SER A 90 -9.64 -7.02 17.10
CA SER A 90 -9.23 -7.88 15.98
C SER A 90 -7.91 -7.53 15.27
N LEU A 91 -6.84 -8.17 15.73
CA LEU A 91 -6.01 -8.96 14.81
C LEU A 91 -6.75 -10.28 14.59
N GLU A 92 -7.80 -10.27 13.76
CA GLU A 92 -8.33 -11.54 13.25
C GLU A 92 -7.31 -12.08 12.23
N PRO A 93 -6.97 -13.37 12.31
CA PRO A 93 -6.02 -14.01 11.39
C PRO A 93 -6.48 -13.95 9.93
#